data_AF-A0A4Q4CR71-F1
#
_entry.id   AF-A0A4Q4CR71-F1
#
_cell.length_a   1.000
_cell.length_b   1.000
_cell.length_c   1.000
_cell.angle_alpha   90.00
_cell.angle_beta   90.00
_cell.angle_gamma   90.00
#
_symmetry.space_group_name_H-M   'P 1'
#
loop_
_entity.id
_entity.type
_entity.pdbx_description
1 polymer ?
#
loop_
_entity_poly.entity_id
_entity_poly.type
_entity_poly.pdbx_seq_one_letter_code
_entity_poly.pdbx_strand_id
1 'polypeptide(L)'
;RRGGGGPLPARCRRGGTGLEVDLRHPGGWMTRYAHLGTVTPALATGRRSVAAGEAIGRIGRTGITYGTHLHLELWLNGIRQDPAPAFRLESCGR
;
A
#
# COMPACT_ATOMS: atom_id res chain seq x y z
N ARG A 1 -10.68 21.29 5.33
CA ARG A 1 -11.71 20.45 4.68
C ARG A 1 -10.99 19.39 3.86
N ARG A 2 -10.84 18.14 4.36
CA ARG A 2 -10.11 17.08 3.63
C ARG A 2 -11.13 16.27 2.81
N GLY A 3 -10.95 16.27 1.49
CA GLY A 3 -11.88 15.74 0.51
C GLY A 3 -12.17 14.26 0.70
N GLY A 4 -13.45 13.90 0.58
CA GLY A 4 -13.91 12.53 0.47
C GLY A 4 -13.45 11.94 -0.85
N GLY A 5 -12.37 11.16 -0.81
CA GLY A 5 -12.04 10.22 -1.87
C GLY A 5 -12.94 9.01 -1.73
N GLY A 6 -13.70 8.68 -2.78
CA GLY A 6 -14.48 7.44 -2.83
C GLY A 6 -13.60 6.20 -2.68
N PRO A 7 -14.22 5.02 -2.50
CA PRO A 7 -13.48 3.78 -2.29
C PRO A 7 -12.45 3.51 -3.40
N LEU A 8 -11.21 3.28 -3.01
CA LEU A 8 -10.09 3.03 -3.92
C LEU A 8 -10.03 1.56 -4.29
N PRO A 9 -9.85 1.20 -5.59
CA PRO A 9 -9.70 -0.19 -5.97
C PRO A 9 -8.48 -0.84 -5.31
N ALA A 10 -8.68 -2.01 -4.70
CA ALA A 10 -7.66 -2.75 -3.97
C ALA A 10 -7.45 -4.14 -4.59
N ARG A 11 -6.19 -4.61 -4.58
CA ARG A 11 -5.82 -5.96 -5.01
C ARG A 11 -4.85 -6.58 -4.03
N CYS A 12 -5.26 -7.68 -3.41
CA CYS A 12 -4.35 -8.55 -2.64
C CYS A 12 -3.60 -9.50 -3.57
N ARG A 13 -2.34 -9.77 -3.24
CA ARG A 13 -1.49 -10.71 -3.98
C ARG A 13 -0.45 -11.34 -3.05
N ARG A 14 0.08 -12.49 -3.48
CA ARG A 14 1.12 -13.22 -2.78
C ARG A 14 2.21 -13.61 -3.79
N GLY A 15 3.47 -13.30 -3.50
CA GLY A 15 4.61 -13.53 -4.40
C GLY A 15 5.95 -13.59 -3.65
N GLY A 16 7.07 -13.41 -4.36
CA GLY A 16 8.42 -13.50 -3.77
C GLY A 16 8.70 -12.48 -2.65
N THR A 17 8.01 -11.34 -2.68
CA THR A 17 8.02 -10.28 -1.64
C THR A 17 6.96 -10.48 -0.55
N GLY A 18 6.28 -11.64 -0.55
CA GLY A 18 5.30 -12.00 0.47
C GLY A 18 3.88 -11.56 0.12
N LEU A 19 3.13 -11.20 1.16
CA LEU A 19 1.75 -10.72 1.05
C LEU A 19 1.75 -9.21 0.81
N GLU A 20 1.03 -8.80 -0.23
CA GLU A 20 1.04 -7.41 -0.69
C GLU A 20 -0.37 -6.93 -1.03
N VAL A 21 -0.58 -5.62 -0.91
CA VAL A 21 -1.81 -4.91 -1.30
C VAL A 21 -1.46 -3.77 -2.23
N ASP A 22 -2.05 -3.79 -3.43
CA ASP A 22 -2.01 -2.70 -4.39
C ASP A 22 -3.30 -1.86 -4.25
N LEU A 23 -3.16 -0.56 -3.98
CA LEU A 23 -4.27 0.40 -4.00
C LEU A 23 -4.14 1.32 -5.20
N ARG A 24 -5.19 1.41 -6.02
CA ARG A 24 -5.25 2.28 -7.19
C ARG A 24 -5.91 3.60 -6.82
N HIS A 25 -5.24 4.69 -7.17
CA HIS A 25 -5.68 6.05 -6.94
C HIS A 25 -6.08 6.70 -8.28
N PRO A 26 -6.89 7.76 -8.27
CA PRO A 26 -7.20 8.53 -9.47
C PRO A 26 -5.93 9.04 -10.18
N GLY A 27 -6.00 9.24 -11.49
CA GLY A 27 -4.88 9.80 -12.26
C GLY A 27 -3.72 8.83 -12.54
N GLY A 28 -3.96 7.52 -12.47
CA GLY A 28 -2.95 6.50 -12.80
C GLY A 28 -1.95 6.23 -11.67
N TRP A 29 -2.18 6.79 -10.49
CA TRP A 29 -1.39 6.55 -9.30
C TRP A 29 -1.72 5.20 -8.66
N MET A 30 -0.72 4.55 -8.08
CA MET A 30 -0.91 3.33 -7.31
C MET A 30 0.10 3.29 -6.15
N THR A 31 -0.36 2.87 -4.97
CA THR A 31 0.50 2.58 -3.83
C THR A 31 0.53 1.08 -3.56
N ARG A 32 1.71 0.53 -3.32
CA ARG A 32 1.88 -0.87 -2.90
C ARG A 32 2.37 -0.95 -1.47
N TYR A 33 1.74 -1.82 -0.69
CA TYR A 33 2.16 -2.20 0.64
C TYR A 33 2.59 -3.66 0.62
N ALA A 34 3.87 -3.94 0.87
CA ALA A 34 4.44 -5.28 0.84
C ALA A 34 4.91 -5.78 2.22
N HIS A 35 5.32 -7.05 2.27
CA HIS A 35 5.73 -7.77 3.49
C HIS A 35 4.67 -7.83 4.60
N LEU A 36 3.39 -7.74 4.23
CA LEU A 36 2.30 -7.75 5.21
C LEU A 36 2.23 -9.13 5.93
N GLY A 37 2.02 -9.13 7.23
CA GLY A 37 1.79 -10.36 7.98
C GLY A 37 0.38 -10.89 7.74
N THR A 38 -0.58 -9.98 7.67
CA THR A 38 -1.99 -10.28 7.40
C THR A 38 -2.61 -9.18 6.55
N VAL A 39 -3.63 -9.54 5.77
CA VAL A 39 -4.57 -8.61 5.13
C VAL A 39 -5.92 -8.73 5.82
N THR A 40 -6.76 -7.70 5.75
CA THR A 40 -8.09 -7.80 6.35
C THR A 40 -8.91 -8.92 5.70
N PRO A 41 -9.80 -9.60 6.44
CA PRO A 41 -10.62 -10.67 5.89
C PRO A 41 -11.39 -10.24 4.64
N ALA A 42 -11.96 -9.03 4.65
CA ALA A 42 -12.68 -8.47 3.52
C ALA A 42 -11.83 -8.42 2.24
N LEU A 43 -10.57 -8.00 2.33
CA LEU A 43 -9.65 -7.96 1.19
C LEU A 43 -9.18 -9.36 0.79
N ALA A 44 -8.97 -10.27 1.76
CA ALA A 44 -8.67 -11.67 1.51
C ALA A 44 -9.80 -12.38 0.75
N THR A 45 -11.06 -12.04 1.04
CA THR A 45 -12.26 -12.58 0.39
C THR A 45 -12.63 -11.86 -0.91
N GLY A 46 -11.75 -10.99 -1.43
CA GLY A 46 -11.93 -10.39 -2.75
C GLY A 46 -12.70 -9.07 -2.78
N ARG A 47 -12.88 -8.39 -1.64
CA ARG A 47 -13.38 -7.01 -1.64
C ARG A 47 -12.46 -6.15 -2.51
N ARG A 48 -13.07 -5.47 -3.47
CA ARG A 48 -12.34 -4.75 -4.52
C ARG A 48 -12.06 -3.30 -4.19
N SER A 49 -12.56 -2.77 -3.08
CA SER A 49 -12.37 -1.35 -2.75
C SER A 49 -12.25 -1.08 -1.26
N VAL A 50 -11.45 -0.05 -0.93
CA VAL A 50 -11.17 0.39 0.44
C VAL A 50 -11.40 1.89 0.59
N ALA A 51 -11.96 2.34 1.70
CA ALA A 51 -12.07 3.76 1.99
C ALA A 51 -10.76 4.34 2.53
N ALA A 52 -10.57 5.65 2.39
CA ALA A 52 -9.44 6.33 3.03
C ALA A 52 -9.53 6.17 4.57
N GLY A 53 -8.42 5.76 5.19
CA GLY A 53 -8.35 5.45 6.63
C GLY A 53 -8.83 4.05 7.01
N GLU A 54 -9.35 3.26 6.05
CA GLU A 54 -9.70 1.86 6.29
C GLU A 54 -8.43 1.01 6.44
N ALA A 55 -8.41 0.15 7.46
CA ALA A 55 -7.31 -0.79 7.64
C ALA A 55 -7.28 -1.82 6.50
N ILE A 56 -6.11 -2.03 5.91
CA ILE A 56 -5.90 -3.00 4.82
C ILE A 56 -5.16 -4.27 5.28
N GLY A 57 -4.49 -4.22 6.43
CA GLY A 57 -3.69 -5.32 6.95
C GLY A 57 -2.78 -4.90 8.10
N ARG A 58 -1.88 -5.81 8.48
CA ARG A 58 -0.83 -5.58 9.47
C ARG A 58 0.53 -5.87 8.85
N ILE A 59 1.52 -5.04 9.20
CA ILE A 59 2.92 -5.25 8.84
C ILE A 59 3.37 -6.60 9.41
N GLY A 60 4.20 -7.32 8.67
CA GLY A 60 4.78 -8.58 9.12
C GLY A 60 6.13 -8.82 8.48
N ARG A 61 6.40 -10.10 8.18
CA ARG A 61 7.70 -10.57 7.68
C ARG A 61 7.56 -11.58 6.55
N THR A 62 6.47 -11.54 5.79
CA THR A 62 6.28 -12.50 4.69
C THR A 62 7.18 -12.16 3.51
N GLY A 63 7.71 -13.18 2.83
CA GLY A 63 8.59 -13.02 1.67
C GLY A 63 10.06 -12.84 2.06
N ILE A 64 10.88 -12.40 1.12
CA ILE A 64 12.29 -12.09 1.36
C ILE A 64 12.38 -10.74 2.08
N THR A 65 12.70 -10.77 3.37
CA THR A 65 12.82 -9.56 4.21
C THR A 65 13.84 -9.78 5.32
N TYR A 66 14.55 -8.71 5.69
CA TYR A 66 15.56 -8.72 6.75
C TYR A 66 14.99 -8.42 8.15
N GLY A 67 13.67 -8.25 8.27
CA GLY A 67 13.00 -7.95 9.54
C GLY A 67 11.59 -7.39 9.34
N THR A 68 10.86 -7.16 10.42
CA THR A 68 9.50 -6.57 10.34
C THR A 68 9.61 -5.10 9.95
N HIS A 69 9.22 -4.78 8.72
CA HIS A 69 9.19 -3.41 8.21
C HIS A 69 8.10 -3.24 7.17
N LEU A 70 7.68 -2.00 6.91
CA LEU A 70 6.77 -1.69 5.83
C LEU A 70 7.56 -1.32 4.58
N HIS A 71 7.39 -2.09 3.50
CA HIS A 71 7.84 -1.69 2.17
C HIS A 71 6.69 -1.00 1.43
N LEU A 72 6.88 0.29 1.16
CA LEU A 72 5.93 1.16 0.49
C LEU A 72 6.48 1.55 -0.89
N GLU A 73 5.71 1.29 -1.94
CA GLU A 73 6.04 1.78 -3.28
C GLU A 73 4.96 2.74 -3.78
N LEU A 74 5.41 3.79 -4.48
CA LEU A 74 4.54 4.67 -5.24
C LEU A 74 4.78 4.44 -6.74
N TRP A 75 3.70 4.41 -7.50
CA TRP A 75 3.73 4.18 -8.95
C TRP A 75 2.85 5.20 -9.64
N LEU A 76 3.32 5.72 -10.77
CA LEU A 76 2.55 6.55 -11.69
C LEU A 76 2.62 5.91 -13.07
N ASN A 77 1.47 5.54 -13.64
CA ASN A 77 1.37 4.96 -14.98
C ASN A 77 2.32 3.76 -15.21
N GLY A 78 2.52 2.93 -14.19
CA GLY A 78 3.38 1.75 -14.27
C GLY A 78 4.87 2.02 -14.03
N ILE A 79 5.27 3.25 -13.73
CA ILE A 79 6.66 3.61 -13.40
C ILE A 79 6.77 3.89 -11.89
N ARG A 80 7.77 3.29 -11.23
CA ARG A 80 8.07 3.54 -9.81
C ARG A 80 8.50 4.99 -9.61
N GLN A 81 7.93 5.63 -8.60
CA GLN A 81 8.23 6.99 -8.18
C GLN A 81 8.80 6.97 -6.76
N ASP A 82 9.64 7.94 -6.44
CA ASP A 82 10.06 8.18 -5.07
C ASP A 82 8.83 8.60 -4.23
N PRO A 83 8.50 7.88 -3.13
CA PRO A 83 7.39 8.25 -2.27
C PRO A 83 7.69 9.48 -1.39
N ALA A 84 8.94 9.83 -1.11
CA ALA A 84 9.29 10.86 -0.12
C ALA A 84 8.64 12.23 -0.40
N PRO A 85 8.62 12.76 -1.65
CA PRO A 85 7.93 14.01 -1.96
C PRO A 85 6.42 13.96 -1.73
N ALA A 86 5.78 12.81 -1.99
CA ALA A 86 4.33 12.65 -1.87
C ALA A 86 3.87 12.59 -0.41
N PHE A 87 4.70 12.04 0.48
CA PHE A 87 4.40 11.93 1.90
C PHE A 87 4.97 13.08 2.74
N ARG A 88 5.63 14.07 2.10
CA ARG A 88 6.35 15.15 2.78
C ARG A 88 7.23 14.61 3.90
N LEU A 89 7.95 13.53 3.59
CA LEU A 89 8.95 13.01 4.51
C LEU A 89 10.10 13.98 4.51
N GLU A 90 10.17 14.83 5.53
CA GLU A 90 11.33 15.67 5.73
C GLU A 90 12.50 14.80 6.19
N SER A 91 13.70 15.11 5.69
CA SER A 91 14.91 14.50 6.20
C SER A 91 14.99 14.78 7.71
N CYS A 92 15.20 13.73 8.51
CA CYS A 92 15.35 13.89 9.95
C CYS A 92 16.48 14.90 10.25
N GLY A 93 16.17 16.02 10.91
CA GLY A 93 17.15 17.04 11.31
C GLY A 93 17.14 18.37 10.53
N ARG A 94 16.05 18.71 9.84
CA ARG A 94 15.82 20.07 9.33
C ARG A 94 14.56 20.69 9.92
#